data_AF-M5F6Q5-F1
#
_entry.id   AF-M5F6Q5-F1
#
_cell.length_a   1.000
_cell.length_b   1.000
_cell.length_c   1.000
_cell.angle_alpha   90.00
_cell.angle_beta   90.00
_cell.angle_gamma   90.00
#
_symmetry.space_group_name_H-M   'P 1'
#
loop_
_entity.id
_entity.type
_entity.pdbx_description
1 polymer ?
#
loop_
_entity_poly.entity_id
_entity_poly.type
_entity_poly.pdbx_seq_one_letter_code
_entity_poly.pdbx_strand_id
1 'polypeptide(L)' 'MSSVIDALTAEVINNLLRELASELDLHYEEGDFFALTPTLDRMKAAATLVEKNGFELPDSYRHILRRYNMQRQ' A
#
# COMPACT_ATOMS: atom_id res chain seq x y z
N MET A 1 2.29 -16.31 16.04
CA MET A 1 3.27 -15.22 16.26
C MET A 1 2.49 -13.94 16.47
N SER A 2 2.82 -13.15 17.49
CA SER A 2 2.16 -11.85 17.71
C SER A 2 2.53 -10.90 16.57
N SER A 3 1.54 -10.33 15.90
CA SER A 3 1.72 -9.36 14.81
C SER A 3 1.57 -7.92 15.31
N VAL A 4 1.90 -7.68 16.59
CA VAL A 4 1.84 -6.36 17.21
C VAL A 4 3.06 -5.57 16.78
N ILE A 5 2.85 -4.35 16.27
CA ILE A 5 3.92 -3.41 15.90
C ILE A 5 3.82 -2.13 16.73
N ASP A 6 4.95 -1.49 16.99
CA ASP A 6 4.99 -0.18 17.66
C ASP A 6 4.83 0.98 16.66
N ALA A 7 4.73 2.20 17.20
CA ALA A 7 4.52 3.41 16.40
C ALA A 7 5.67 3.67 15.42
N LEU A 8 6.92 3.39 15.81
CA LEU A 8 8.09 3.57 14.94
C LEU A 8 8.04 2.60 13.76
N THR A 9 7.71 1.32 14.01
CA THR A 9 7.57 0.32 12.95
C THR A 9 6.44 0.69 12.00
N ALA A 10 5.29 1.15 12.54
CA ALA A 10 4.18 1.63 11.74
C ALA A 10 4.56 2.84 10.86
N GLU A 11 5.32 3.79 11.42
CA GLU A 11 5.84 4.95 10.68
C GLU A 11 6.75 4.52 9.52
N VAL A 12 7.70 3.60 9.77
CA VAL A 12 8.60 3.08 8.74
C VAL A 12 7.81 2.39 7.62
N ILE A 13 6.83 1.54 7.95
CA ILE A 13 5.98 0.89 6.95
C ILE A 13 5.16 1.93 6.17
N ASN A 14 4.61 2.92 6.85
CA ASN A 14 3.83 3.98 6.20
C ASN A 14 4.67 4.84 5.27
N ASN A 15 5.93 5.13 5.62
CA ASN A 15 6.84 5.84 4.73
C ASN A 15 7.12 4.99 3.48
N LEU A 16 7.39 3.69 3.63
CA LEU A 16 7.56 2.78 2.48
C LEU A 16 6.31 2.70 1.60
N LEU A 17 5.13 2.55 2.20
CA LEU A 17 3.86 2.52 1.47
C LEU A 17 3.62 3.82 0.70
N ARG A 18 3.99 4.96 1.30
CA ARG A 18 3.82 6.27 0.68
C ARG A 18 4.72 6.44 -0.52
N GLU A 19 6.01 6.19 -0.38
CA GLU A 19 7.00 6.35 -1.45
C GLU A 19 6.71 5.39 -2.60
N LEU A 20 6.45 4.11 -2.30
CA LEU A 20 6.10 3.14 -3.35
C LEU A 20 4.81 3.54 -4.08
N ALA A 21 3.78 3.98 -3.35
CA ALA A 21 2.56 4.43 -4.00
C ALA A 21 2.80 5.65 -4.90
N SER A 22 3.62 6.62 -4.48
CA SER A 22 3.98 7.78 -5.31
C SER A 22 4.72 7.36 -6.59
N GLU A 23 5.68 6.44 -6.50
CA GLU A 23 6.41 5.91 -7.66
C GLU A 23 5.46 5.18 -8.62
N LEU A 24 4.52 4.39 -8.09
CA LEU A 24 3.50 3.73 -8.90
C LEU A 24 2.57 4.76 -9.59
N ASP A 25 2.22 5.84 -8.89
CA ASP A 25 1.33 6.89 -9.42
C ASP A 25 1.99 7.68 -10.55
N LEU A 26 3.30 7.96 -10.42
CA LEU A 26 4.07 8.76 -11.36
C LEU A 26 4.46 8.01 -12.64
N HIS A 27 4.67 6.69 -12.55
CA HIS A 27 5.33 5.93 -13.62
C HIS A 27 4.46 4.88 -14.29
N TYR A 28 3.25 4.63 -13.79
CA TYR A 28 2.40 3.57 -14.29
C TYR A 28 0.97 4.03 -14.57
N GLU A 29 0.47 3.60 -15.73
CA GLU A 29 -0.90 3.81 -16.14
C GLU A 29 -1.77 2.62 -15.76
N GLU A 30 -3.09 2.78 -15.78
CA GLU A 30 -4.02 1.73 -15.35
C GLU A 30 -3.85 0.40 -16.11
N GLY A 31 -3.38 0.46 -17.36
CA GLY A 31 -3.07 -0.72 -18.17
C GLY A 31 -1.89 -1.56 -17.64
N ASP A 32 -0.96 -0.94 -16.91
CA ASP A 32 0.24 -1.59 -16.39
C ASP A 32 -0.01 -2.32 -15.06
N PHE A 33 -1.13 -2.03 -14.40
CA PHE A 33 -1.42 -2.48 -13.05
C PHE A 33 -1.61 -3.99 -12.94
N PHE A 34 -1.94 -4.66 -14.05
CA PHE A 34 -1.99 -6.13 -14.10
C PHE A 34 -0.63 -6.74 -13.74
N ALA A 35 0.46 -6.23 -14.35
CA ALA A 35 1.81 -6.70 -14.08
C ALA A 35 2.28 -6.34 -12.67
N LEU A 36 1.73 -5.27 -12.08
CA LEU A 36 2.04 -4.81 -10.73
C LEU A 36 1.25 -5.52 -9.63
N THR A 37 0.31 -6.41 -9.97
CA THR A 37 -0.50 -7.18 -9.01
C THR A 37 0.32 -7.77 -7.85
N PRO A 38 1.48 -8.45 -8.08
CA PRO A 38 2.25 -9.02 -6.99
C PRO A 38 2.79 -7.96 -6.02
N THR A 39 3.19 -6.79 -6.52
CA THR A 39 3.67 -5.67 -5.71
C THR A 39 2.54 -5.09 -4.87
N LEU A 40 1.38 -4.84 -5.49
CA LEU A 40 0.20 -4.30 -4.83
C LEU A 40 -0.34 -5.24 -3.75
N ASP A 41 -0.26 -6.56 -3.95
CA ASP A 41 -0.62 -7.55 -2.94
C ASP A 41 0.30 -7.49 -1.71
N ARG A 42 1.60 -7.25 -1.90
CA ARG A 42 2.55 -7.06 -0.78
C ARG A 42 2.29 -5.75 -0.05
N MET A 43 2.02 -4.67 -0.77
CA MET A 43 1.62 -3.39 -0.18
C MET A 43 0.33 -3.56 0.65
N LYS A 44 -0.65 -4.31 0.14
CA LYS A 44 -1.89 -4.62 0.87
C LYS A 44 -1.66 -5.42 2.14
N ALA A 45 -0.75 -6.38 2.13
CA ALA A 45 -0.38 -7.14 3.33
C ALA A 45 0.28 -6.23 4.39
N ALA A 46 1.20 -5.36 3.98
CA ALA A 46 1.85 -4.39 4.88
C ALA A 46 0.84 -3.39 5.46
N ALA A 47 -0.04 -2.84 4.62
CA ALA A 47 -1.12 -1.95 5.05
C ALA A 47 -2.08 -2.62 6.03
N THR A 48 -2.43 -3.89 5.80
CA THR A 48 -3.27 -4.66 6.72
C THR A 48 -2.61 -4.82 8.09
N LEU A 49 -1.29 -4.98 8.15
CA LEU A 49 -0.55 -5.07 9.41
C LEU A 49 -0.61 -3.74 10.19
N VAL A 50 -0.43 -2.61 9.51
CA VAL A 50 -0.51 -1.27 10.11
C VAL A 50 -1.92 -0.99 10.64
N GLU A 51 -2.94 -1.20 9.81
CA GLU A 51 -4.34 -0.92 10.15
C GLU A 51 -4.84 -1.81 11.30
N LYS A 52 -4.47 -3.10 11.32
CA LYS A 52 -4.82 -4.02 12.43
C LYS A 52 -4.22 -3.60 13.78
N ASN A 53 -3.17 -2.79 13.77
CA ASN A 53 -2.55 -2.24 14.98
C ASN A 53 -3.07 -0.83 15.33
N GLY A 54 -4.11 -0.35 14.65
CA GLY A 54 -4.78 0.92 14.96
C GLY A 54 -4.10 2.16 14.38
N PHE A 55 -3.15 1.99 13.47
CA PHE A 55 -2.46 3.10 12.81
C PHE A 55 -3.13 3.43 11.47
N GLU A 56 -3.14 4.71 11.11
CA GLU A 56 -3.69 5.18 9.84
C GLU A 56 -2.74 4.88 8.68
N LEU A 57 -3.31 4.67 7.49
CA LEU A 57 -2.57 4.42 6.25
C LEU A 57 -2.40 5.72 5.43
N PRO A 58 -1.31 5.85 4.66
CA PRO A 58 -1.07 7.03 3.83
C PRO A 58 -2.13 7.19 2.72
N ASP A 59 -2.49 8.43 2.43
CA ASP A 59 -3.46 8.75 1.37
C ASP A 59 -2.98 8.31 -0.03
N SER A 60 -1.68 8.44 -0.33
CA SER A 60 -1.12 7.98 -1.61
C SER A 60 -1.32 6.48 -1.82
N TYR A 61 -1.14 5.67 -0.76
CA TYR A 61 -1.44 4.24 -0.81
C TYR A 61 -2.94 3.98 -1.07
N ARG A 62 -3.84 4.68 -0.37
CA ARG A 62 -5.28 4.54 -0.59
C ARG A 62 -5.69 4.92 -2.01
N HIS A 63 -5.06 5.95 -2.57
CA HIS A 63 -5.27 6.40 -3.95
C HIS A 63 -4.91 5.30 -4.96
N ILE A 64 -3.69 4.75 -4.87
CA ILE A 64 -3.24 3.67 -5.77
C ILE A 64 -4.08 2.40 -5.63
N LEU A 65 -4.45 2.03 -4.41
CA LEU A 65 -5.32 0.88 -4.19
C LEU A 65 -6.68 1.06 -4.87
N ARG A 66 -7.23 2.28 -4.89
CA ARG A 66 -8.47 2.59 -5.61
C ARG A 66 -8.29 2.43 -7.13
N ARG A 67 -7.22 3.01 -7.71
CA ARG A 67 -6.92 2.87 -9.16
C ARG A 67 -6.82 1.39 -9.54
N TYR A 68 -6.12 0.59 -8.74
CA TYR A 68 -6.00 -0.85 -8.95
C TYR A 68 -7.33 -1.61 -8.91
N ASN A 69 -8.19 -1.28 -7.95
CA ASN A 69 -9.49 -1.96 -7.83
C ASN A 69 -10.47 -1.58 -8.95
N MET A 70 -10.30 -0.42 -9.60
CA MET A 70 -11.12 -0.02 -10.75
C MET A 70 -10.78 -0.83 -12.01
N GLN A 71 -9.51 -1.20 -12.20
CA GLN A 71 -9.07 -2.06 -13.32
C GLN A 71 -9.68 -3.48 -13.27
N ARG A 72 -10.05 -3.95 -12.07
CA ARG A 72 -10.54 -5.33 -11.85
C ARG A 72 -12.07 -5.48 -11.89
N GLN A 73 -12.79 -4.40 -12.15
CA GLN A 73 -14.26 -4.36 -12.30
C GLN A 73 -14.64 -4.31 -13.77
#